data_AF-A0A940FNJ2-F1
#
_entry.id   AF-A0A940FNJ2-F1
#
_cell.length_a   1.000
_cell.length_b   1.000
_cell.length_c   1.000
_cell.angle_alpha   90.00
_cell.angle_beta   90.00
_cell.angle_gamma   90.00
#
_symmetry.space_group_name_H-M   'P 1'
#
loop_
_entity.id
_entity.type
_entity.pdbx_description
1 polymer ?
#
loop_
_entity_poly.entity_id
_entity_poly.type
_entity_poly.pdbx_seq_one_letter_code
_entity_poly.pdbx_strand_id
1 'polypeptide(L)'
;MKKLLLSLMLVVSLFRSYADEGMWLPMLLGKQVYNDMVKRGLKLTKEQLYSVNKASLKDAIILFGGFCTGEIVSNQGLIFTNHH
;
A
#
# COMPACT_ATOMS: atom_id res chain seq x y z
N MET A 1 2.92 36.05 -29.22
CA MET A 1 3.72 35.34 -28.18
C MET A 1 2.86 34.94 -26.97
N LYS A 2 2.14 35.86 -26.30
CA LYS A 2 1.30 35.53 -25.13
C LYS A 2 0.22 34.46 -25.40
N LYS A 3 -0.46 34.52 -26.56
CA LYS A 3 -1.46 33.52 -26.97
C LYS A 3 -0.87 32.12 -27.20
N LEU A 4 0.38 32.06 -27.68
CA LEU A 4 1.09 30.80 -27.93
C LEU A 4 1.49 30.15 -26.59
N LEU A 5 1.98 30.96 -25.65
CA LEU A 5 2.29 30.55 -24.27
C LEU A 5 1.05 30.02 -23.54
N LEU A 6 -0.08 30.72 -23.64
CA LEU A 6 -1.36 30.27 -23.06
C LEU A 6 -1.84 28.95 -23.67
N SER A 7 -1.75 28.80 -24.98
CA SER A 7 -2.11 27.55 -25.67
C SER A 7 -1.24 26.39 -25.21
N LEU A 8 0.08 26.62 -25.07
CA LEU A 8 1.02 25.61 -24.60
C LEU A 8 0.75 25.18 -23.15
N MET A 9 0.45 26.12 -22.25
CA MET A 9 0.10 25.79 -20.86
C MET A 9 -1.19 24.97 -20.77
N LEU A 10 -2.18 25.27 -21.63
CA LEU A 10 -3.43 24.52 -21.68
C LEU A 10 -3.19 23.07 -22.14
N VAL A 11 -2.39 22.88 -23.19
CA VAL A 11 -2.01 21.54 -23.67
C VAL A 11 -1.29 20.73 -22.58
N VAL A 12 -0.36 21.34 -21.85
CA VAL A 12 0.36 20.65 -20.75
C VAL A 12 -0.57 20.25 -19.60
N SER A 13 -1.61 21.03 -19.32
CA SER A 13 -2.58 20.70 -18.26
C SER A 13 -3.46 19.49 -18.58
N LEU A 14 -3.64 19.16 -19.87
CA LEU A 14 -4.45 18.03 -20.32
C LEU A 14 -3.75 16.67 -20.13
N PHE A 15 -2.44 16.65 -19.87
CA PHE A 15 -1.67 15.41 -19.68
C PHE A 15 -1.46 15.02 -18.20
N ARG A 16 -2.20 15.63 -17.27
CA ARG A 16 -2.14 15.24 -15.85
C ARG A 16 -3.11 14.09 -15.57
N SER A 17 -2.58 12.88 -15.43
CA SER A 17 -3.24 11.76 -14.77
C SER A 17 -2.64 11.54 -13.39
N TYR A 18 -3.47 11.16 -12.42
CA TYR A 18 -3.06 10.77 -11.08
C TYR A 18 -3.59 9.37 -10.80
N ALA A 19 -2.75 8.52 -10.21
CA ALA A 19 -3.15 7.19 -9.73
C ALA A 19 -3.35 7.25 -8.22
N ASP A 20 -4.56 6.94 -7.76
CA ASP A 20 -4.89 6.87 -6.33
C ASP A 20 -4.68 5.47 -5.74
N GLU A 21 -4.75 4.42 -6.57
CA GLU A 21 -4.66 3.01 -6.17
C GLU A 21 -3.29 2.40 -6.50
N GLY A 22 -2.93 1.33 -5.80
CA GLY A 22 -1.70 0.59 -6.07
C GLY A 22 -1.46 -0.57 -5.11
N MET A 23 -0.46 -1.39 -5.43
CA MET A 23 0.12 -2.36 -4.51
C MET A 23 1.46 -1.81 -4.03
N TRP A 24 1.57 -1.52 -2.73
CA TRP A 24 2.77 -0.93 -2.15
C TRP A 24 3.65 -2.00 -1.54
N LEU A 25 4.97 -1.86 -1.72
CA LEU A 25 5.93 -2.62 -0.95
C LEU A 25 5.84 -2.17 0.52
N PRO A 26 5.50 -3.06 1.49
CA PRO A 26 5.28 -2.65 2.88
C PRO A 26 6.49 -1.94 3.50
N MET A 27 7.71 -2.37 3.15
CA MET A 27 8.95 -1.73 3.63
C MET A 27 9.17 -0.30 3.11
N LEU A 28 8.45 0.07 2.04
CA LEU A 28 8.53 1.38 1.37
C LEU A 28 7.19 2.13 1.44
N LEU A 29 6.39 1.90 2.50
CA LEU A 29 5.19 2.70 2.80
C LEU A 29 5.60 4.16 3.06
N GLY A 30 5.72 4.92 1.98
CA GLY A 30 6.11 6.31 1.96
C GLY A 30 5.21 7.16 2.86
N LYS A 31 5.69 8.35 3.23
CA LYS A 31 4.98 9.24 4.16
C LYS A 31 3.56 9.57 3.69
N GLN A 32 3.38 9.84 2.40
CA GLN A 32 2.07 10.18 1.83
C GLN A 32 1.07 9.02 1.97
N VAL A 33 1.45 7.82 1.50
CA VAL A 33 0.58 6.63 1.57
C VAL A 33 0.16 6.32 2.99
N TYR A 34 1.11 6.29 3.93
CA TYR A 34 0.79 6.04 5.34
C TYR A 34 -0.13 7.11 5.94
N ASN A 35 0.10 8.39 5.62
CA ASN A 35 -0.77 9.46 6.09
C ASN A 35 -2.20 9.28 5.54
N ASP A 36 -2.34 8.83 4.30
CA ASP A 36 -3.66 8.57 3.71
C ASP A 36 -4.33 7.34 4.34
N MET A 37 -3.58 6.29 4.70
CA MET A 37 -4.10 5.17 5.50
C MET A 37 -4.61 5.64 6.87
N VAL A 38 -3.86 6.49 7.57
CA VAL A 38 -4.26 7.05 8.87
C VAL A 38 -5.50 7.93 8.75
N LYS A 39 -5.58 8.78 7.72
CA LYS A 39 -6.80 9.56 7.42
C LYS A 39 -8.01 8.67 7.16
N ARG A 40 -7.80 7.49 6.57
CA ARG A 40 -8.82 6.46 6.34
C ARG A 40 -9.12 5.59 7.57
N GLY A 41 -8.47 5.84 8.71
CA GLY A 41 -8.80 5.23 9.99
C GLY A 41 -7.77 4.24 10.53
N LEU A 42 -6.65 3.99 9.82
CA LEU A 42 -5.58 3.14 10.33
C LEU A 42 -5.05 3.65 11.67
N LYS A 43 -4.95 2.75 12.66
CA LYS A 43 -4.42 3.04 14.00
C LYS A 43 -3.04 2.43 14.29
N LEU A 44 -2.59 1.51 13.45
CA LEU A 44 -1.29 0.84 13.59
C LEU A 44 -0.15 1.78 13.18
N THR A 45 0.97 1.69 13.88
CA THR A 45 2.21 2.37 13.47
C THR A 45 2.83 1.68 12.25
N LYS A 46 3.79 2.37 11.59
CA LYS A 46 4.53 1.79 10.46
C LYS A 46 5.26 0.51 10.86
N GLU A 47 5.88 0.51 12.04
CA GLU A 47 6.66 -0.63 12.55
C GLU A 47 5.76 -1.82 12.90
N GLN A 48 4.52 -1.56 13.32
CA GLN A 48 3.53 -2.62 13.56
C GLN A 48 3.02 -3.23 12.25
N LEU A 49 2.99 -2.47 11.14
CA LEU A 49 2.68 -3.01 9.81
C LEU A 49 3.84 -3.82 9.24
N TYR A 50 5.05 -3.25 9.29
CA TYR A 50 6.27 -3.86 8.79
C TYR A 50 7.47 -3.44 9.62
N SER A 51 8.22 -4.41 10.13
CA SER A 51 9.55 -4.21 10.70
C SER A 51 10.49 -5.30 10.24
N VAL A 52 11.75 -4.92 9.97
CA VAL A 52 12.83 -5.89 9.70
C VAL A 52 13.31 -6.54 11.00
N ASN A 53 13.31 -5.77 12.10
CA ASN A 53 14.01 -6.13 13.34
C ASN A 53 13.10 -6.57 14.48
N LYS A 54 11.78 -6.36 14.35
CA LYS A 54 10.78 -6.67 15.37
C LYS A 54 9.62 -7.44 14.75
N ALA A 55 8.88 -8.16 15.59
CA ALA A 55 7.62 -8.76 15.17
C ALA A 55 6.65 -7.67 14.68
N SER A 56 5.97 -7.93 13.56
CA SER A 56 5.02 -7.03 12.92
C SER A 56 3.94 -7.83 12.18
N LEU A 57 2.92 -7.16 11.63
CA LEU A 57 1.83 -7.81 10.91
C LEU A 57 2.32 -8.68 9.75
N LYS A 58 3.44 -8.30 9.11
CA LYS A 58 4.05 -9.09 8.02
C LYS A 58 4.29 -10.55 8.41
N ASP A 59 4.61 -10.81 9.69
CA ASP A 59 5.05 -12.12 10.15
C ASP A 59 3.88 -13.12 10.25
N ALA A 60 2.64 -12.62 10.23
CA ALA A 60 1.44 -13.43 10.21
C ALA A 60 0.90 -13.68 8.79
N ILE A 61 1.40 -12.99 7.77
CA ILE A 61 0.93 -13.12 6.38
C ILE A 61 1.88 -14.02 5.59
N ILE A 62 1.34 -15.06 4.96
CA ILE A 62 2.12 -16.10 4.29
C ILE A 62 1.71 -16.32 2.84
N LEU A 63 2.66 -16.78 2.03
CA LEU A 63 2.39 -17.35 0.72
C LEU A 63 1.82 -18.76 0.91
N PHE A 64 0.58 -18.97 0.50
CA PHE A 64 -0.13 -20.24 0.65
C PHE A 64 -0.22 -20.95 -0.71
N GLY A 65 0.24 -22.20 -0.78
CA GLY A 65 0.19 -23.00 -2.02
C GLY A 65 1.02 -22.44 -3.19
N GLY A 66 1.83 -21.39 -2.98
CA GLY A 66 2.68 -20.76 -3.99
C GLY A 66 2.02 -19.63 -4.79
N PHE A 67 0.71 -19.42 -4.66
CA PHE A 67 -0.04 -18.42 -5.44
C PHE A 67 -1.12 -17.68 -4.63
N CYS A 68 -1.57 -18.24 -3.51
CA CYS A 68 -2.56 -17.63 -2.62
C CYS A 68 -1.90 -16.90 -1.45
N THR A 69 -2.71 -16.14 -0.74
CA THR A 69 -2.36 -15.56 0.56
C THR A 69 -3.09 -16.31 1.67
N GLY A 70 -2.44 -16.48 2.81
CA GLY A 70 -3.09 -16.90 4.05
C GLY A 70 -2.56 -16.12 5.23
N GLU A 71 -3.24 -16.25 6.35
CA GLU A 71 -2.90 -15.55 7.60
C GLU A 71 -2.92 -16.49 8.81
N ILE A 72 -1.93 -16.34 9.69
CA ILE A 72 -1.84 -17.06 10.95
C ILE A 72 -2.71 -16.36 12.00
N VAL A 73 -3.63 -17.10 12.62
CA VAL A 73 -4.65 -16.55 13.55
C VAL A 73 -4.61 -17.18 14.96
N SER A 74 -3.69 -18.11 15.22
CA SER A 74 -3.47 -18.64 16.57
C SER A 74 -1.99 -18.86 16.89
N ASN A 75 -1.68 -18.95 18.18
CA ASN A 75 -0.34 -19.27 18.67
C ASN A 75 0.07 -20.74 18.45
N GLN A 76 -0.84 -21.58 17.93
CA GLN A 76 -0.58 -22.97 17.55
C GLN A 76 -0.49 -23.13 16.01
N GLY A 77 -0.42 -22.02 15.27
CA GLY A 77 -0.27 -22.06 13.81
C GLY A 77 -1.56 -22.36 13.05
N LEU A 78 -2.74 -22.05 13.61
CA LEU A 78 -3.98 -22.07 12.84
C LEU A 78 -3.88 -21.02 11.72
N ILE A 79 -4.19 -21.43 10.48
CA ILE A 79 -4.10 -20.59 9.28
C ILE A 79 -5.50 -20.46 8.67
N PHE A 80 -5.86 -19.23 8.31
CA PHE A 80 -7.01 -18.94 7.47
C PHE A 80 -6.56 -18.62 6.03
N THR A 81 -7.38 -19.04 5.07
CA THR A 81 -7.26 -18.71 3.65
C THR A 81 -8.62 -18.93 2.99
N ASN A 82 -8.74 -18.69 1.69
CA ASN A 82 -9.97 -18.94 0.96
C ASN A 82 -10.18 -20.45 0.74
N HIS A 83 -11.42 -20.84 0.46
CA HIS A 83 -11.77 -22.23 0.19
C HIS A 83 -11.27 -22.73 -1.17
N HIS A 84 -11.17 -21.84 -2.17
CA HIS A 84 -10.82 -22.19 -3.55
C HIS A 84 -9.31 -22.37 -3.76
#